data_AF-A0A9D1Y2V9-F1
#
_entry.id   AF-A0A9D1Y2V9-F1
#
_cell.length_a   1.000
_cell.length_b   1.000
_cell.length_c   1.000
_cell.angle_alpha   90.00
_cell.angle_beta   90.00
_cell.angle_gamma   90.00
#
_symmetry.space_group_name_H-M   'P 1'
#
loop_
_entity.id
_entity.type
_entity.pdbx_description
1 polymer ?
#
loop_
_entity_poly.entity_id
_entity_poly.type
_entity_poly.pdbx_seq_one_letter_code
_entity_poly.pdbx_strand_id
1 'polypeptide(L)'
;MPNPPRPGRHWPRPETEYEWQDGWARPEPPRRAAPPPPQRPPRTPQQQRAAARRARERRRRRRRTFFLGTVVGILALSGVITVLLPKSVTGEPEATPAPQVGSTQLVAPVPYGTSGGPSADATPALNWGSVGPVQQTADTGYTYTAAPAAPAALPEFGRVDTSWFADAAFLGDSLTAGFCESEYDINVGGALICGYEGVSPNTIVNRTTAKNPDRGDEVALDVLANAQPAKLYILIGTNALVATGNDESFLNYYARMLDELRAALPNTALYVQSVLAATQETVADDAPGLAPDRLASINASIQQLCAERGCYFLDLNAEFSDESGYLLADYAQPDGVHLTVSGYNKWVSYLCTHVPYNKNNPYQAGSTYYLSDELQQLLADIP
;
A
#
# COMPACT_ATOMS: atom_id res chain seq x y z
N MET A 1 -34.08 -31.05 24.29
CA MET A 1 -34.13 -29.85 25.15
C MET A 1 -34.20 -28.63 24.24
N PRO A 2 -35.34 -27.93 24.08
CA PRO A 2 -35.39 -26.69 23.34
C PRO A 2 -34.98 -25.50 24.22
N ASN A 3 -34.27 -24.53 23.62
CA ASN A 3 -33.73 -23.32 24.23
C ASN A 3 -34.82 -22.38 24.82
N PRO A 4 -34.49 -21.55 25.83
CA PRO A 4 -35.44 -20.65 26.47
C PRO A 4 -35.77 -19.42 25.59
N PRO A 5 -36.94 -18.77 25.80
CA PRO A 5 -37.35 -17.61 25.01
C PRO A 5 -36.60 -16.33 25.41
N ARG A 6 -36.34 -15.48 24.41
CA ARG A 6 -35.72 -14.15 24.56
C ARG A 6 -36.59 -13.19 25.41
N PRO A 7 -36.00 -12.26 26.18
CA PRO A 7 -36.75 -11.31 26.99
C PRO A 7 -37.45 -10.26 26.11
N GLY A 8 -38.75 -10.05 26.37
CA GLY A 8 -39.60 -9.10 25.67
C GLY A 8 -39.25 -7.63 25.95
N ARG A 9 -39.58 -6.77 24.99
CA ARG A 9 -39.46 -5.31 25.07
C ARG A 9 -40.15 -4.76 26.33
N HIS A 10 -39.41 -4.01 27.14
CA HIS A 10 -39.97 -3.18 28.21
C HIS A 10 -40.90 -2.13 27.62
N TRP A 11 -42.18 -2.17 28.00
CA TRP A 11 -43.09 -1.04 27.84
C TRP A 11 -42.80 -0.02 28.95
N PRO A 12 -42.77 1.29 28.66
CA PRO A 12 -42.62 2.31 29.69
C PRO A 12 -43.87 2.27 30.59
N ARG A 13 -43.66 2.20 31.92
CA ARG A 13 -44.72 2.40 32.90
C ARG A 13 -45.18 3.86 32.81
N PRO A 14 -46.48 4.17 32.79
CA PRO A 14 -46.93 5.54 32.93
C PRO A 14 -46.65 6.00 34.37
N GLU A 15 -45.77 6.99 34.54
CA GLU A 15 -45.70 7.76 35.78
C GLU A 15 -47.07 8.42 35.99
N THR A 16 -47.80 7.97 37.01
CA THR A 16 -49.05 8.61 37.42
C THR A 16 -48.69 9.51 38.60
N GLU A 17 -48.64 10.81 38.37
CA GLU A 17 -48.51 11.80 39.45
C GLU A 17 -49.83 11.90 40.22
N TYR A 18 -49.73 12.09 41.53
CA TYR A 18 -50.87 12.23 42.45
C TYR A 18 -50.79 13.59 43.13
N GLU A 19 -51.92 14.29 43.23
CA GLU A 19 -52.05 15.53 43.99
C GLU A 19 -52.87 15.29 45.27
N TRP A 20 -52.43 15.88 46.39
CA TRP A 20 -52.99 15.66 47.72
C TRP A 20 -53.86 16.85 48.15
N GLN A 21 -55.13 16.59 48.46
CA GLN A 21 -56.06 17.59 48.99
C GLN A 21 -56.95 16.96 50.07
N ASP A 22 -57.08 17.62 51.22
CA ASP A 22 -57.88 17.18 52.38
C ASP A 22 -57.66 15.72 52.82
N GLY A 23 -56.40 15.26 52.79
CA GLY A 23 -55.98 13.98 53.35
C GLY A 23 -56.26 12.73 52.50
N TRP A 24 -56.73 12.87 51.25
CA TRP A 24 -56.93 11.74 50.34
C TRP A 24 -56.30 11.98 48.96
N ALA A 25 -55.65 10.96 48.40
CA ALA A 25 -55.05 11.03 47.06
C ALA A 25 -56.12 10.90 45.97
N ARG A 26 -56.16 11.85 45.03
CA ARG A 26 -56.97 11.75 43.81
C ARG A 26 -56.05 11.60 42.58
N PRO A 27 -56.35 10.67 41.65
CA PRO A 27 -55.61 10.60 40.39
C PRO A 27 -55.91 11.84 39.53
N GLU A 28 -54.87 12.51 39.03
CA GLU A 28 -55.02 13.63 38.10
C GLU A 28 -55.72 13.13 36.81
N PRO A 29 -56.75 13.83 36.30
CA PRO A 29 -57.32 13.49 35.01
C PRO A 29 -56.25 13.69 33.92
N PRO A 30 -56.13 12.79 32.94
CA PRO A 30 -55.08 12.88 31.93
C PRO A 30 -55.19 14.22 31.20
N ARG A 31 -54.12 15.03 31.25
CA ARG A 31 -54.00 16.25 30.45
C ARG A 31 -54.32 15.86 29.01
N ARG A 32 -55.34 16.49 28.41
CA ARG A 32 -55.65 16.32 26.98
C ARG A 32 -54.36 16.54 26.20
N ALA A 33 -53.87 15.49 25.56
CA ALA A 33 -52.73 15.57 24.68
C ALA A 33 -53.00 16.67 23.65
N ALA A 34 -52.06 17.62 23.53
CA ALA A 34 -52.11 18.61 22.47
C ALA A 34 -52.21 17.87 21.12
N PRO A 35 -53.01 18.38 20.16
CA PRO A 35 -53.12 17.75 18.85
C PRO A 35 -51.72 17.62 18.24
N PRO A 36 -51.41 16.49 17.56
CA PRO A 36 -50.12 16.29 16.95
C PRO A 36 -49.85 17.43 15.94
N PRO A 37 -48.61 17.94 15.86
CA PRO A 37 -48.28 18.96 14.87
C PRO A 37 -48.59 18.44 13.47
N PRO A 38 -49.04 19.31 12.54
CA PRO A 38 -49.39 18.88 11.19
C PRO A 38 -48.21 18.15 10.55
N GLN A 39 -48.47 16.93 10.07
CA GLN A 39 -47.47 16.13 9.37
C GLN A 39 -47.02 16.90 8.13
N ARG A 40 -45.72 17.22 8.08
CA ARG A 40 -45.14 17.87 6.91
C ARG A 40 -45.27 16.92 5.71
N PRO A 41 -45.70 17.40 4.53
CA PRO A 41 -45.77 16.56 3.35
C PRO A 41 -44.38 15.97 3.03
N PRO A 42 -44.33 14.73 2.51
CA PRO A 42 -43.06 14.12 2.12
C PRO A 42 -42.37 15.00 1.07
N ARG A 43 -41.08 15.27 1.28
CA ARG A 43 -40.27 16.11 0.39
C ARG A 43 -40.22 15.48 -1.00
N THR A 44 -40.48 16.28 -2.03
CA THR A 44 -40.33 15.82 -3.42
C THR A 44 -38.86 15.45 -3.70
N PRO A 45 -38.58 14.56 -4.68
CA PRO A 45 -37.21 14.17 -5.04
C PRO A 45 -36.29 15.37 -5.35
N GLN A 46 -36.86 16.44 -5.93
CA GLN A 46 -36.14 17.68 -6.22
C GLN A 46 -35.76 18.45 -4.95
N GLN A 47 -36.64 18.49 -3.94
CA GLN A 47 -36.35 19.09 -2.64
C GLN A 47 -35.32 18.28 -1.83
N GLN A 48 -35.31 16.96 -1.98
CA GLN A 48 -34.29 16.09 -1.37
C GLN A 48 -32.91 16.33 -2.01
N ARG A 49 -32.84 16.42 -3.35
CA ARG A 49 -31.60 16.76 -4.07
C ARG A 49 -31.08 18.16 -3.73
N ALA A 50 -31.96 19.15 -3.60
CA ALA A 50 -31.59 20.50 -3.18
C ALA A 50 -31.10 20.55 -1.72
N ALA A 51 -31.71 19.78 -0.82
CA ALA A 51 -31.26 19.66 0.57
C ALA A 51 -29.90 18.96 0.67
N ALA A 52 -29.65 17.91 -0.12
CA ALA A 52 -28.36 17.22 -0.20
C ALA A 52 -27.25 18.15 -0.72
N ARG A 53 -27.52 18.94 -1.78
CA ARG A 53 -26.57 19.95 -2.30
C ARG A 53 -26.23 21.02 -1.25
N ARG A 54 -27.24 21.55 -0.54
CA ARG A 54 -27.03 22.53 0.54
C ARG A 54 -26.29 21.94 1.74
N ALA A 55 -26.49 20.65 2.05
CA ALA A 55 -25.74 19.96 3.09
C ALA A 55 -24.26 19.77 2.70
N ARG A 56 -23.98 19.40 1.44
CA ARG A 56 -22.62 19.29 0.87
C ARG A 56 -21.87 20.62 0.93
N GLU A 57 -22.50 21.72 0.53
CA GLU A 57 -21.90 23.06 0.59
C GLU A 57 -21.62 23.53 2.03
N ARG A 58 -22.53 23.26 2.97
CA ARG A 58 -22.32 23.57 4.40
C ARG A 58 -21.17 22.77 5.01
N ARG A 59 -21.02 21.50 4.64
CA ARG A 59 -19.89 20.64 5.08
C ARG A 59 -18.56 21.12 4.48
N ARG A 60 -18.53 21.49 3.20
CA ARG A 60 -17.34 22.04 2.53
C ARG A 60 -16.87 23.37 3.15
N ARG A 61 -17.81 24.24 3.54
CA ARG A 61 -17.50 25.49 4.26
C ARG A 61 -16.97 25.24 5.68
N ARG A 62 -17.56 24.30 6.43
CA ARG A 62 -17.05 23.90 7.77
C ARG A 62 -15.66 23.28 7.73
N ARG A 63 -15.36 22.45 6.72
CA ARG A 63 -14.03 21.87 6.53
C ARG A 63 -13.00 22.98 6.25
N ARG A 64 -13.29 23.93 5.35
CA ARG A 64 -12.39 25.08 5.08
C ARG A 64 -12.10 25.94 6.30
N THR A 65 -13.07 26.18 7.17
CA THR A 65 -12.85 26.94 8.41
C THR A 65 -12.06 26.15 9.47
N PHE A 66 -12.16 24.82 9.47
CA PHE A 66 -11.41 23.96 10.39
C PHE A 66 -9.94 23.83 9.98
N PHE A 67 -9.65 23.66 8.68
CA PHE A 67 -8.29 23.62 8.13
C PHE A 67 -7.51 24.93 8.36
N LEU A 68 -8.17 26.09 8.27
CA LEU A 68 -7.51 27.37 8.55
C LEU A 68 -7.16 27.55 10.04
N GLY A 69 -7.97 26.98 10.94
CA GLY A 69 -7.74 27.05 12.39
C GLY A 69 -6.59 26.14 12.87
N THR A 70 -6.45 24.95 12.29
CA THR A 70 -5.38 24.01 12.65
C THR A 70 -4.00 24.50 12.21
N VAL A 71 -3.89 25.11 11.02
CA VAL A 71 -2.61 25.67 10.53
C VAL A 71 -2.09 26.79 11.43
N VAL A 72 -2.98 27.70 11.89
CA VAL A 72 -2.60 28.78 12.80
C VAL A 72 -2.19 28.23 14.18
N GLY A 73 -2.87 27.18 14.67
CA GLY A 73 -2.52 26.53 15.93
C GLY A 73 -1.15 25.84 15.90
N ILE A 74 -0.81 25.16 14.80
CA ILE A 74 0.47 24.46 14.63
C ILE A 74 1.63 25.45 14.51
N LEU A 75 1.45 26.56 13.77
CA LEU A 75 2.48 27.61 13.65
C LEU A 75 2.76 28.30 15.00
N ALA A 76 1.73 28.53 15.82
CA ALA A 76 1.89 29.09 17.16
C ALA A 76 2.63 28.11 18.10
N LEU A 77 2.33 26.80 18.01
CA LEU A 77 2.99 25.77 18.83
C LEU A 77 4.46 25.57 18.40
N SER A 78 4.73 25.62 17.10
CA SER A 78 6.09 25.51 16.52
C SER A 78 7.00 26.65 16.97
N GLY A 79 6.49 27.90 16.99
CA GLY A 79 7.26 29.07 17.46
C GLY A 79 7.62 29.05 18.95
N VAL A 80 6.84 28.36 19.79
CA VAL A 80 7.14 28.23 21.23
C VAL A 80 8.23 27.19 21.49
N ILE A 81 8.30 26.13 20.68
CA ILE A 81 9.29 25.04 20.82
C ILE A 81 10.70 25.51 20.42
N THR A 82 10.84 26.44 19.48
CA THR A 82 12.15 26.96 19.04
C THR A 82 12.83 27.86 20.07
N VAL A 83 12.09 28.44 21.02
CA VAL A 83 12.62 29.39 22.00
C VAL A 83 13.17 28.71 23.27
N LEU A 84 12.84 27.43 23.50
CA LEU A 84 13.06 26.77 24.81
C LEU A 84 14.09 25.63 24.85
N LEU A 85 14.87 25.37 23.79
CA LEU A 85 15.90 24.32 23.83
C LEU A 85 17.34 24.87 23.81
N PRO A 86 18.12 24.69 24.89
CA PRO A 86 19.53 25.04 24.92
C PRO A 86 20.41 24.02 24.18
N LYS A 87 21.46 24.53 23.53
CA LYS A 87 22.50 23.74 22.85
C LYS A 87 23.51 23.16 23.85
N SER A 88 23.78 21.86 23.73
CA SER A 88 24.95 21.05 24.15
C SER A 88 24.41 19.67 24.58
N VAL A 89 25.02 18.52 24.25
CA VAL A 89 26.37 18.06 24.58
C VAL A 89 26.73 16.87 23.66
N THR A 90 27.98 16.86 23.21
CA THR A 90 28.74 15.75 22.63
C THR A 90 28.94 14.59 23.61
N GLY A 91 28.71 13.35 23.19
CA GLY A 91 29.11 12.14 23.91
C GLY A 91 29.37 10.96 22.95
N GLU A 92 30.57 10.40 23.03
CA GLU A 92 31.03 9.16 22.37
C GLU A 92 30.48 7.89 23.05
N PRO A 93 30.57 6.69 22.42
CA PRO A 93 29.67 5.55 22.68
C PRO A 93 30.22 4.53 23.70
N GLU A 94 29.30 3.82 24.36
CA GLU A 94 29.61 2.66 25.23
C GLU A 94 28.96 1.37 24.69
N ALA A 95 29.59 0.25 25.01
CA ALA A 95 29.60 -1.02 24.26
C ALA A 95 28.34 -1.91 24.32
N THR A 96 28.18 -2.70 23.25
CA THR A 96 27.16 -3.75 23.04
C THR A 96 27.49 -5.06 23.77
N PRO A 97 26.50 -5.84 24.25
CA PRO A 97 26.64 -7.28 24.45
C PRO A 97 26.09 -8.09 23.26
N ALA A 98 26.78 -9.17 22.91
CA ALA A 98 26.52 -10.04 21.76
C ALA A 98 25.24 -10.89 21.87
N PRO A 99 24.53 -11.20 20.75
CA PRO A 99 23.52 -12.26 20.71
C PRO A 99 24.12 -13.62 20.37
N GLN A 100 23.54 -14.65 20.97
CA GLN A 100 23.92 -16.06 20.82
C GLN A 100 23.47 -16.65 19.48
N VAL A 101 24.33 -17.50 18.91
CA VAL A 101 24.13 -18.19 17.63
C VAL A 101 23.16 -19.36 17.80
N GLY A 102 21.95 -19.20 17.27
CA GLY A 102 21.02 -20.31 17.02
C GLY A 102 21.21 -20.82 15.59
N SER A 103 21.49 -22.12 15.45
CA SER A 103 21.69 -22.81 14.17
C SER A 103 20.49 -22.68 13.23
N THR A 104 20.68 -22.08 12.07
CA THR A 104 19.73 -22.11 10.95
C THR A 104 20.43 -22.64 9.69
N GLN A 105 19.88 -23.73 9.15
CA GLN A 105 20.30 -24.31 7.87
C GLN A 105 20.02 -23.29 6.75
N LEU A 106 21.07 -22.85 6.07
CA LEU A 106 21.00 -22.08 4.84
C LEU A 106 20.74 -23.03 3.67
N VAL A 107 19.56 -22.98 3.08
CA VAL A 107 19.30 -23.53 1.74
C VAL A 107 19.02 -22.35 0.82
N ALA A 108 20.03 -21.95 0.05
CA ALA A 108 19.87 -20.95 -1.00
C ALA A 108 19.37 -21.63 -2.30
N PRO A 109 18.36 -21.08 -3.01
CA PRO A 109 18.07 -21.50 -4.37
C PRO A 109 19.15 -20.97 -5.33
N VAL A 110 19.71 -21.84 -6.16
CA VAL A 110 20.77 -21.50 -7.14
C VAL A 110 20.16 -20.80 -8.37
N PRO A 111 20.81 -19.76 -8.94
CA PRO A 111 20.34 -19.08 -10.15
C PRO A 111 20.54 -19.92 -11.43
N TYR A 112 19.67 -19.72 -12.42
CA TYR A 112 19.68 -20.41 -13.71
C TYR A 112 20.87 -19.97 -14.59
N GLY A 113 21.70 -20.93 -14.98
CA GLY A 113 22.79 -20.77 -15.96
C GLY A 113 22.99 -22.04 -16.79
N THR A 114 23.29 -21.86 -18.07
CA THR A 114 23.26 -22.85 -19.16
C THR A 114 24.45 -23.83 -19.20
N SER A 115 24.22 -25.01 -19.80
CA SER A 115 25.06 -26.23 -19.85
C SER A 115 26.40 -26.19 -20.62
N GLY A 116 27.40 -26.97 -20.16
CA GLY A 116 28.58 -27.45 -20.93
C GLY A 116 29.48 -28.44 -20.13
N GLY A 117 29.85 -29.59 -20.72
CA GLY A 117 30.37 -30.82 -20.08
C GLY A 117 31.89 -30.98 -19.81
N PRO A 118 32.39 -32.22 -19.49
CA PRO A 118 33.38 -32.49 -18.39
C PRO A 118 34.72 -33.14 -18.82
N SER A 119 35.69 -33.30 -17.89
CA SER A 119 36.72 -34.39 -17.87
C SER A 119 37.51 -34.45 -16.54
N ALA A 120 38.04 -35.64 -16.21
CA ALA A 120 38.43 -36.15 -14.87
C ALA A 120 39.94 -36.52 -14.71
N ASP A 121 40.41 -36.71 -13.46
CA ASP A 121 41.35 -37.74 -12.91
C ASP A 121 41.99 -37.26 -11.57
N ALA A 122 41.69 -37.80 -10.37
CA ALA A 122 42.12 -39.05 -9.67
C ALA A 122 43.54 -39.01 -9.02
N THR A 123 43.72 -38.95 -7.68
CA THR A 123 43.91 -40.07 -6.70
C THR A 123 44.37 -39.50 -5.30
N PRO A 124 44.55 -40.26 -4.18
CA PRO A 124 43.55 -40.41 -3.10
C PRO A 124 44.03 -40.07 -1.65
N ALA A 125 43.06 -40.16 -0.70
CA ALA A 125 43.16 -40.50 0.73
C ALA A 125 43.01 -39.38 1.79
N LEU A 126 41.83 -39.36 2.46
CA LEU A 126 41.67 -39.73 3.88
C LEU A 126 40.17 -39.71 4.26
N ASN A 127 39.73 -40.77 4.94
CA ASN A 127 38.32 -41.10 5.21
C ASN A 127 37.85 -40.49 6.55
N TRP A 128 37.03 -39.45 6.46
CA TRP A 128 36.12 -39.00 7.52
C TRP A 128 34.69 -39.30 7.05
N GLY A 129 33.87 -39.92 7.89
CA GLY A 129 32.57 -40.51 7.51
C GLY A 129 31.68 -39.63 6.60
N SER A 130 30.97 -40.28 5.66
CA SER A 130 30.22 -39.63 4.57
C SER A 130 29.13 -38.67 5.07
N VAL A 131 29.48 -37.38 5.09
CA VAL A 131 28.59 -36.28 4.77
C VAL A 131 29.16 -35.62 3.52
N GLY A 132 28.62 -36.01 2.37
CA GLY A 132 29.03 -35.60 1.03
C GLY A 132 28.01 -36.10 0.00
N PRO A 133 27.96 -35.54 -1.22
CA PRO A 133 26.91 -35.85 -2.18
C PRO A 133 26.95 -37.34 -2.52
N VAL A 134 25.80 -38.01 -2.34
CA VAL A 134 25.60 -39.40 -2.74
C VAL A 134 26.03 -39.54 -4.20
N GLN A 135 27.01 -40.41 -4.50
CA GLN A 135 27.26 -40.75 -5.89
C GLN A 135 26.03 -41.43 -6.46
N GLN A 136 25.38 -40.75 -7.40
CA GLN A 136 24.17 -41.21 -8.07
C GLN A 136 24.56 -42.24 -9.12
N THR A 137 24.21 -43.51 -8.88
CA THR A 137 24.33 -44.58 -9.88
C THR A 137 23.23 -44.45 -10.93
N ALA A 138 23.57 -44.70 -12.20
CA ALA A 138 22.73 -44.47 -13.38
C ALA A 138 21.43 -45.31 -13.46
N ASP A 139 21.16 -46.16 -12.47
CA ASP A 139 20.07 -47.14 -12.49
C ASP A 139 18.77 -46.66 -11.82
N THR A 140 18.77 -45.52 -11.13
CA THR A 140 17.56 -44.90 -10.57
C THR A 140 17.17 -43.69 -11.41
N GLY A 141 16.27 -43.91 -12.37
CA GLY A 141 15.79 -42.92 -13.33
C GLY A 141 15.44 -41.56 -12.72
N TYR A 142 15.77 -40.50 -13.46
CA TYR A 142 15.57 -39.13 -13.07
C TYR A 142 14.08 -38.79 -12.89
N THR A 143 13.66 -38.50 -11.66
CA THR A 143 12.55 -37.56 -11.45
C THR A 143 13.13 -36.16 -11.52
N TYR A 144 13.08 -35.55 -12.70
CA TYR A 144 13.20 -34.10 -12.81
C TYR A 144 11.95 -33.50 -12.17
N THR A 145 12.05 -33.08 -10.91
CA THR A 145 11.06 -32.17 -10.34
C THR A 145 11.24 -30.86 -11.09
N ALA A 146 10.31 -30.53 -11.98
CA ALA A 146 10.27 -29.21 -12.62
C ALA A 146 10.44 -28.16 -11.51
N ALA A 147 11.31 -27.18 -11.73
CA ALA A 147 11.45 -26.10 -10.78
C ALA A 147 10.08 -25.46 -10.51
N PRO A 148 9.78 -25.08 -9.27
CA PRO A 148 8.51 -24.44 -8.96
C PRO A 148 8.34 -23.23 -9.87
N ALA A 149 7.13 -23.05 -10.42
CA ALA A 149 6.81 -21.88 -11.22
C ALA A 149 7.14 -20.62 -10.40
N ALA A 150 7.73 -19.62 -11.06
CA ALA A 150 8.00 -18.33 -10.41
C ALA A 150 6.68 -17.79 -9.83
N PRO A 151 6.69 -17.25 -8.60
CA PRO A 151 5.48 -16.73 -7.98
C PRO A 151 4.91 -15.57 -8.82
N ALA A 152 3.58 -15.48 -8.87
CA ALA A 152 2.88 -14.50 -9.70
C ALA A 152 3.05 -13.06 -9.20
N ALA A 153 3.25 -12.88 -7.89
CA ALA A 153 3.71 -11.64 -7.28
C ALA A 153 5.14 -11.83 -6.80
N LEU A 154 5.93 -10.76 -6.84
CA LEU A 154 7.26 -10.75 -6.25
C LEU A 154 7.11 -11.00 -4.75
N PRO A 155 7.73 -12.04 -4.19
CA PRO A 155 7.55 -12.38 -2.78
C PRO A 155 8.41 -11.48 -1.89
N GLU A 156 8.12 -11.50 -0.59
CA GLU A 156 9.05 -10.98 0.40
C GLU A 156 10.37 -11.75 0.31
N PHE A 157 11.45 -11.02 0.08
CA PHE A 157 12.78 -11.58 -0.14
C PHE A 157 13.87 -10.66 0.43
N GLY A 158 14.26 -10.96 1.67
CA GLY A 158 15.25 -10.16 2.39
C GLY A 158 14.79 -8.72 2.62
N ARG A 159 15.69 -7.85 3.09
CA ARG A 159 15.41 -6.43 3.31
C ARG A 159 16.58 -5.60 2.83
N VAL A 160 16.31 -4.59 2.01
CA VAL A 160 17.25 -3.53 1.63
C VAL A 160 16.89 -2.22 2.34
N ASP A 161 17.81 -1.28 2.40
CA ASP A 161 17.53 0.09 2.85
C ASP A 161 16.98 0.95 1.68
N THR A 162 16.58 2.19 1.98
CA THR A 162 15.98 3.07 0.97
C THR A 162 16.96 3.53 -0.11
N SER A 163 18.28 3.43 0.10
CA SER A 163 19.26 3.73 -0.95
C SER A 163 19.14 2.80 -2.17
N TRP A 164 18.48 1.65 -2.02
CA TRP A 164 18.07 0.79 -3.14
C TRP A 164 17.29 1.56 -4.23
N PHE A 165 16.56 2.60 -3.84
CA PHE A 165 15.73 3.40 -4.76
C PHE A 165 16.47 4.61 -5.34
N ALA A 166 17.75 4.84 -5.05
CA ALA A 166 18.47 6.05 -5.47
C ALA A 166 18.59 6.22 -7.00
N ASP A 167 18.56 5.12 -7.74
CA ASP A 167 18.55 5.03 -9.21
C ASP A 167 17.15 4.69 -9.76
N ALA A 168 16.12 4.80 -8.93
CA ALA A 168 14.73 4.50 -9.29
C ALA A 168 13.93 5.77 -9.59
N ALA A 169 12.82 5.58 -10.29
CA ALA A 169 11.74 6.54 -10.36
C ALA A 169 10.42 5.91 -9.88
N PHE A 170 9.53 6.74 -9.36
CA PHE A 170 8.17 6.37 -8.97
C PHE A 170 7.18 7.09 -9.87
N LEU A 171 6.43 6.36 -10.69
CA LEU A 171 5.38 6.89 -11.54
C LEU A 171 4.01 6.56 -10.93
N GLY A 172 3.21 7.58 -10.67
CA GLY A 172 1.87 7.34 -10.15
C GLY A 172 0.95 8.53 -10.12
N ASP A 173 -0.18 8.33 -9.48
CA ASP A 173 -1.19 9.36 -9.28
C ASP A 173 -0.95 10.16 -7.98
N SER A 174 -2.01 10.70 -7.37
CA SER A 174 -1.94 11.50 -6.15
C SER A 174 -1.45 10.70 -4.93
N LEU A 175 -1.55 9.36 -4.95
CA LEU A 175 -0.92 8.52 -3.95
C LEU A 175 0.61 8.61 -4.06
N THR A 176 1.17 8.51 -5.26
CA THR A 176 2.62 8.65 -5.47
C THR A 176 3.08 10.09 -5.29
N ALA A 177 2.21 11.08 -5.58
CA ALA A 177 2.49 12.47 -5.29
C ALA A 177 2.76 12.71 -3.79
N GLY A 178 2.19 11.90 -2.90
CA GLY A 178 2.49 11.97 -1.46
C GLY A 178 3.96 11.76 -1.11
N PHE A 179 4.78 11.16 -2.00
CA PHE A 179 6.23 11.05 -1.81
C PHE A 179 6.98 12.36 -2.06
N CYS A 180 6.38 13.35 -2.74
CA CYS A 180 7.01 14.64 -3.03
C CYS A 180 7.37 15.43 -1.77
N GLU A 181 8.40 16.27 -1.88
CA GLU A 181 8.90 17.13 -0.80
C GLU A 181 7.82 18.13 -0.35
N SER A 182 7.04 18.65 -1.30
CA SER A 182 5.94 19.58 -1.02
C SER A 182 4.68 18.92 -0.44
N GLU A 183 4.64 17.58 -0.32
CA GLU A 183 3.51 16.82 0.23
C GLU A 183 3.86 16.24 1.61
N TYR A 184 4.27 14.96 1.70
CA TYR A 184 4.65 14.32 2.96
C TYR A 184 6.16 14.11 3.13
N ASP A 185 6.98 14.43 2.12
CA ASP A 185 8.43 14.28 2.14
C ASP A 185 8.88 12.87 2.58
N ILE A 186 8.32 11.85 1.92
CA ILE A 186 8.58 10.46 2.27
C ILE A 186 9.93 10.05 1.71
N ASN A 187 10.84 9.63 2.60
CA ASN A 187 12.17 9.19 2.21
C ASN A 187 12.14 7.89 1.39
N VAL A 188 12.37 8.01 0.09
CA VAL A 188 12.63 6.90 -0.84
C VAL A 188 14.03 7.02 -1.45
N GLY A 189 15.02 7.39 -0.63
CA GLY A 189 16.45 7.29 -0.98
C GLY A 189 16.90 8.17 -2.15
N GLY A 190 16.20 9.26 -2.44
CA GLY A 190 16.52 10.16 -3.54
C GLY A 190 15.95 9.75 -4.91
N ALA A 191 15.00 8.80 -4.94
CA ALA A 191 14.32 8.42 -6.17
C ALA A 191 13.62 9.60 -6.86
N LEU A 192 13.53 9.56 -8.18
CA LEU A 192 12.78 10.55 -8.96
C LEU A 192 11.27 10.33 -8.78
N ILE A 193 10.57 11.30 -8.17
CA ILE A 193 9.12 11.21 -7.97
C ILE A 193 8.37 11.81 -9.15
N CYS A 194 7.74 10.94 -9.94
CA CYS A 194 6.79 11.26 -11.02
C CYS A 194 5.35 10.97 -10.53
N GLY A 195 4.99 11.57 -9.40
CA GLY A 195 3.62 11.55 -8.85
C GLY A 195 2.81 12.73 -9.36
N TYR A 196 1.57 12.47 -9.79
CA TYR A 196 0.74 13.46 -10.48
C TYR A 196 -0.71 13.46 -10.01
N GLU A 197 -1.29 14.65 -9.82
CA GLU A 197 -2.69 14.79 -9.44
C GLU A 197 -3.64 14.27 -10.53
N GLY A 198 -4.52 13.32 -10.18
CA GLY A 198 -5.63 12.89 -11.05
C GLY A 198 -5.23 12.04 -12.27
N VAL A 199 -3.99 11.55 -12.33
CA VAL A 199 -3.50 10.77 -13.48
C VAL A 199 -4.12 9.38 -13.56
N SER A 200 -4.29 8.92 -14.79
CA SER A 200 -4.76 7.60 -15.20
C SER A 200 -3.89 7.08 -16.35
N PRO A 201 -3.95 5.80 -16.73
CA PRO A 201 -3.03 5.24 -17.74
C PRO A 201 -3.09 5.97 -19.10
N ASN A 202 -4.26 6.47 -19.48
CA ASN A 202 -4.45 7.28 -20.69
C ASN A 202 -3.67 8.61 -20.67
N THR A 203 -3.44 9.23 -19.50
CA THR A 203 -2.60 10.44 -19.39
C THR A 203 -1.19 10.15 -19.87
N ILE A 204 -0.62 9.01 -19.48
CA ILE A 204 0.74 8.61 -19.85
C ILE A 204 0.79 8.26 -21.33
N VAL A 205 -0.13 7.42 -21.80
CA VAL A 205 -0.22 7.01 -23.22
C VAL A 205 -0.39 8.20 -24.16
N ASN A 206 -1.24 9.16 -23.80
CA ASN A 206 -1.51 10.33 -24.63
C ASN A 206 -0.50 11.46 -24.43
N ARG A 207 0.51 11.25 -23.57
CA ARG A 207 1.53 12.26 -23.25
C ARG A 207 0.90 13.59 -22.80
N THR A 208 -0.20 13.48 -22.06
CA THR A 208 -0.94 14.63 -21.55
C THR A 208 -0.12 15.28 -20.43
N THR A 209 -0.05 16.60 -20.44
CA THR A 209 0.54 17.37 -19.35
C THR A 209 -0.18 17.08 -18.03
N ALA A 210 0.58 16.81 -16.99
CA ALA A 210 0.09 16.57 -15.65
C ALA A 210 0.88 17.40 -14.65
N LYS A 211 0.25 17.74 -13.53
CA LYS A 211 0.84 18.59 -12.50
C LYS A 211 1.56 17.73 -11.45
N ASN A 212 2.87 17.88 -11.37
CA ASN A 212 3.68 17.40 -10.27
C ASN A 212 3.70 18.45 -9.15
N PRO A 213 3.59 18.08 -7.86
CA PRO A 213 3.62 19.03 -6.75
C PRO A 213 4.91 19.88 -6.69
N ASP A 214 6.07 19.28 -6.93
CA ASP A 214 7.38 19.94 -6.80
C ASP A 214 7.81 20.66 -8.09
N ARG A 215 7.55 20.06 -9.24
CA ARG A 215 8.07 20.52 -10.55
C ARG A 215 7.04 21.25 -11.43
N GLY A 216 5.76 21.19 -11.08
CA GLY A 216 4.68 21.82 -11.85
C GLY A 216 4.24 21.00 -13.06
N ASP A 217 3.81 21.68 -14.12
CA ASP A 217 3.23 21.06 -15.32
C ASP A 217 4.31 20.44 -16.21
N GLU A 218 4.23 19.13 -16.42
CA GLU A 218 5.18 18.37 -17.23
C GLU A 218 4.51 17.17 -17.92
N VAL A 219 5.21 16.55 -18.88
CA VAL A 219 4.79 15.27 -19.47
C VAL A 219 5.59 14.16 -18.81
N ALA A 220 4.92 13.30 -18.04
CA ALA A 220 5.56 12.25 -17.26
C ALA A 220 6.54 11.37 -18.06
N LEU A 221 6.11 10.96 -19.25
CA LEU A 221 6.93 10.11 -20.12
C LEU A 221 8.21 10.82 -20.60
N ASP A 222 8.19 12.15 -20.77
CA ASP A 222 9.38 12.93 -21.17
C ASP A 222 10.38 13.06 -20.02
N VAL A 223 9.88 13.27 -18.81
CA VAL A 223 10.72 13.32 -17.61
C VAL A 223 11.41 11.97 -17.41
N LEU A 224 10.66 10.88 -17.51
CA LEU A 224 11.21 9.52 -17.40
C LEU A 224 12.18 9.20 -18.53
N ALA A 225 11.84 9.54 -19.77
CA ALA A 225 12.71 9.29 -20.93
C ALA A 225 14.03 10.07 -20.85
N ASN A 226 14.04 11.27 -20.28
CA ASN A 226 15.26 12.01 -20.01
C ASN A 226 16.07 11.43 -18.84
N ALA A 227 15.40 10.94 -17.80
CA ALA A 227 16.07 10.42 -16.61
C ALA A 227 16.66 9.01 -16.79
N GLN A 228 16.05 8.16 -17.62
CA GLN A 228 16.45 6.75 -17.83
C GLN A 228 16.76 6.01 -16.51
N PRO A 229 15.81 5.93 -15.55
CA PRO A 229 16.06 5.28 -14.28
C PRO A 229 16.33 3.78 -14.48
N ALA A 230 17.14 3.17 -13.61
CA ALA A 230 17.37 1.72 -13.68
C ALA A 230 16.12 0.93 -13.26
N LYS A 231 15.30 1.51 -12.39
CA LYS A 231 14.06 0.92 -11.88
C LYS A 231 12.90 1.91 -11.96
N LEU A 232 11.72 1.43 -12.36
CA LEU A 232 10.49 2.24 -12.37
C LEU A 232 9.40 1.52 -11.58
N TYR A 233 8.97 2.13 -10.47
CA TYR A 233 7.86 1.69 -9.65
C TYR A 233 6.58 2.40 -10.09
N ILE A 234 5.53 1.64 -10.41
CA ILE A 234 4.31 2.15 -11.03
C ILE A 234 3.12 1.86 -10.13
N LEU A 235 2.39 2.89 -9.70
CA LEU A 235 1.06 2.76 -9.09
C LEU A 235 0.12 3.79 -9.74
N ILE A 236 -0.68 3.33 -10.69
CA ILE A 236 -1.68 4.15 -11.38
C ILE A 236 -2.98 3.35 -11.44
N GLY A 237 -4.11 4.00 -11.19
CA GLY A 237 -5.40 3.42 -11.56
C GLY A 237 -6.57 3.87 -10.70
N THR A 238 -6.27 4.37 -9.49
CA THR A 238 -7.26 4.87 -8.54
C THR A 238 -8.27 5.81 -9.21
N ASN A 239 -7.78 6.81 -9.94
CA ASN A 239 -8.63 7.82 -10.59
C ASN A 239 -9.51 7.26 -11.72
N ALA A 240 -8.99 6.33 -12.51
CA ALA A 240 -9.75 5.70 -13.59
C ALA A 240 -10.85 4.80 -13.03
N LEU A 241 -10.62 4.21 -11.86
CA LEU A 241 -11.44 3.15 -11.29
C LEU A 241 -12.42 3.65 -10.22
N VAL A 242 -12.45 4.95 -9.86
CA VAL A 242 -13.41 5.50 -8.87
C VAL A 242 -14.86 5.12 -9.18
N ALA A 243 -15.22 5.14 -10.47
CA ALA A 243 -16.53 4.70 -10.96
C ALA A 243 -16.45 3.31 -11.60
N THR A 244 -17.59 2.63 -11.70
CA THR A 244 -17.72 1.32 -12.34
C THR A 244 -17.93 1.45 -13.86
N GLY A 245 -17.63 0.37 -14.60
CA GLY A 245 -18.08 0.20 -15.99
C GLY A 245 -17.08 0.57 -17.08
N ASN A 246 -15.80 0.75 -16.75
CA ASN A 246 -14.75 1.10 -17.72
C ASN A 246 -13.53 0.15 -17.69
N ASP A 247 -13.69 -1.04 -17.10
CA ASP A 247 -12.64 -2.01 -16.78
C ASP A 247 -11.84 -2.42 -18.01
N GLU A 248 -12.52 -2.77 -19.11
CA GLU A 248 -11.86 -3.17 -20.37
C GLU A 248 -11.05 -2.02 -20.97
N SER A 249 -11.61 -0.80 -21.00
CA SER A 249 -10.90 0.37 -21.50
C SER A 249 -9.71 0.72 -20.61
N PHE A 250 -9.86 0.62 -19.30
CA PHE A 250 -8.79 0.81 -18.33
C PHE A 250 -7.64 -0.18 -18.59
N LEU A 251 -7.93 -1.49 -18.69
CA LEU A 251 -6.92 -2.51 -18.92
C LEU A 251 -6.22 -2.35 -20.28
N ASN A 252 -6.96 -1.96 -21.33
CA ASN A 252 -6.37 -1.68 -22.65
C ASN A 252 -5.39 -0.49 -22.59
N TYR A 253 -5.75 0.60 -21.91
CA TYR A 253 -4.83 1.71 -21.70
C TYR A 253 -3.67 1.34 -20.76
N TYR A 254 -3.90 0.46 -19.79
CA TYR A 254 -2.85 -0.02 -18.89
C TYR A 254 -1.80 -0.84 -19.64
N ALA A 255 -2.24 -1.80 -20.46
CA ALA A 255 -1.39 -2.60 -21.32
C ALA A 255 -0.55 -1.69 -22.25
N ARG A 256 -1.22 -0.73 -22.91
CA ARG A 256 -0.53 0.24 -23.78
C ARG A 256 0.44 1.13 -23.00
N MET A 257 0.09 1.57 -21.80
CA MET A 257 0.99 2.35 -20.95
C MET A 257 2.28 1.57 -20.65
N LEU A 258 2.18 0.28 -20.30
CA LEU A 258 3.36 -0.57 -20.08
C LEU A 258 4.19 -0.73 -21.35
N ASP A 259 3.55 -0.86 -22.52
CA ASP A 259 4.25 -0.97 -23.81
C ASP A 259 5.01 0.32 -24.18
N GLU A 260 4.38 1.49 -24.00
CA GLU A 260 5.00 2.80 -24.26
C GLU A 260 6.15 3.07 -23.27
N LEU A 261 5.98 2.73 -21.99
CA LEU A 261 7.04 2.85 -20.99
C LEU A 261 8.22 1.94 -21.32
N ARG A 262 7.98 0.68 -21.71
CA ARG A 262 9.03 -0.25 -22.11
C ARG A 262 9.80 0.26 -23.35
N ALA A 263 9.10 0.84 -24.31
CA ALA A 263 9.72 1.41 -25.51
C ALA A 263 10.59 2.65 -25.18
N ALA A 264 10.12 3.52 -24.29
CA ALA A 264 10.86 4.72 -23.88
C ALA A 264 12.04 4.41 -22.92
N LEU A 265 11.95 3.30 -22.18
CA LEU A 265 12.86 2.93 -21.09
C LEU A 265 13.40 1.50 -21.29
N PRO A 266 14.17 1.22 -22.35
CA PRO A 266 14.52 -0.15 -22.75
C PRO A 266 15.36 -0.91 -21.71
N ASN A 267 16.10 -0.20 -20.87
CA ASN A 267 17.00 -0.78 -19.86
C ASN A 267 16.44 -0.72 -18.43
N THR A 268 15.17 -0.34 -18.27
CA THR A 268 14.56 -0.14 -16.95
C THR A 268 13.77 -1.36 -16.50
N ALA A 269 14.01 -1.80 -15.27
CA ALA A 269 13.18 -2.81 -14.62
C ALA A 269 11.85 -2.20 -14.14
N LEU A 270 10.73 -2.77 -14.57
CA LEU A 270 9.39 -2.28 -14.25
C LEU A 270 8.81 -3.05 -13.05
N TYR A 271 8.39 -2.32 -12.02
CA TYR A 271 7.73 -2.81 -10.82
C TYR A 271 6.33 -2.23 -10.76
N VAL A 272 5.33 -3.04 -11.03
CA VAL A 272 3.93 -2.62 -11.08
C VAL A 272 3.23 -3.01 -9.81
N GLN A 273 2.59 -2.06 -9.14
CA GLN A 273 1.94 -2.23 -7.85
C GLN A 273 0.44 -2.38 -8.04
N SER A 274 -0.18 -3.25 -7.25
CA SER A 274 -1.64 -3.39 -7.25
C SER A 274 -2.32 -2.10 -6.80
N VAL A 275 -3.47 -1.80 -7.42
CA VAL A 275 -4.31 -0.64 -7.06
C VAL A 275 -4.95 -0.92 -5.71
N LEU A 276 -4.92 0.09 -4.83
CA LEU A 276 -5.48 -0.02 -3.49
C LEU A 276 -7.01 0.10 -3.51
N ALA A 277 -7.68 -0.71 -2.70
CA ALA A 277 -9.07 -0.48 -2.34
C ALA A 277 -9.25 0.84 -1.59
N ALA A 278 -10.49 1.34 -1.57
CA ALA A 278 -10.88 2.41 -0.67
C ALA A 278 -11.43 1.84 0.64
N THR A 279 -11.63 2.70 1.64
CA THR A 279 -12.31 2.30 2.87
C THR A 279 -13.77 1.93 2.58
N GLN A 280 -14.36 1.09 3.44
CA GLN A 280 -15.75 0.66 3.26
C GLN A 280 -16.75 1.81 3.15
N GLU A 281 -16.60 2.87 3.96
CA GLU A 281 -17.44 4.07 3.90
C GLU A 281 -17.32 4.77 2.55
N THR A 282 -16.09 4.97 2.06
CA THR A 282 -15.83 5.65 0.80
C THR A 282 -16.35 4.83 -0.40
N VAL A 283 -16.21 3.51 -0.39
CA VAL A 283 -16.78 2.64 -1.44
C VAL A 283 -18.31 2.77 -1.49
N ALA A 284 -18.98 2.83 -0.34
CA ALA A 284 -20.43 2.93 -0.29
C ALA A 284 -20.96 4.28 -0.81
N ASP A 285 -20.26 5.37 -0.51
CA ASP A 285 -20.78 6.72 -0.71
C ASP A 285 -20.25 7.43 -1.98
N ASP A 286 -18.97 7.27 -2.30
CA ASP A 286 -18.25 8.15 -3.22
C ASP A 286 -17.46 7.41 -4.32
N ALA A 287 -16.87 6.24 -4.03
CA ALA A 287 -15.98 5.51 -4.94
C ALA A 287 -16.34 4.01 -5.08
N PRO A 288 -17.55 3.67 -5.58
CA PRO A 288 -18.01 2.29 -5.68
C PRO A 288 -17.15 1.41 -6.59
N GLY A 289 -16.35 2.00 -7.48
CA GLY A 289 -15.43 1.23 -8.32
C GLY A 289 -14.15 0.78 -7.60
N LEU A 290 -13.82 1.34 -6.44
CA LEU A 290 -12.69 0.91 -5.62
C LEU A 290 -13.07 -0.19 -4.60
N ALA A 291 -14.14 -0.92 -4.88
CA ALA A 291 -14.60 -2.04 -4.07
C ALA A 291 -13.63 -3.24 -4.17
N PRO A 292 -13.43 -4.00 -3.07
CA PRO A 292 -12.43 -5.08 -3.03
C PRO A 292 -12.67 -6.20 -4.06
N ASP A 293 -13.92 -6.59 -4.28
CA ASP A 293 -14.32 -7.64 -5.22
C ASP A 293 -13.97 -7.29 -6.68
N ARG A 294 -14.26 -6.05 -7.08
CA ARG A 294 -13.87 -5.54 -8.39
C ARG A 294 -12.36 -5.40 -8.50
N LEU A 295 -11.71 -4.81 -7.50
CA LEU A 295 -10.26 -4.59 -7.56
C LEU A 295 -9.45 -5.87 -7.52
N ALA A 296 -9.93 -6.94 -6.88
CA ALA A 296 -9.31 -8.26 -6.97
C ALA A 296 -9.21 -8.73 -8.43
N SER A 297 -10.29 -8.57 -9.21
CA SER A 297 -10.31 -8.95 -10.64
C SER A 297 -9.41 -8.05 -11.49
N ILE A 298 -9.40 -6.75 -11.22
CA ILE A 298 -8.54 -5.79 -11.92
C ILE A 298 -7.07 -6.05 -11.62
N ASN A 299 -6.70 -6.22 -10.34
CA ASN A 299 -5.32 -6.45 -9.92
C ASN A 299 -4.80 -7.80 -10.45
N ALA A 300 -5.64 -8.84 -10.51
CA ALA A 300 -5.28 -10.09 -11.19
C ALA A 300 -5.00 -9.89 -12.69
N SER A 301 -5.77 -9.04 -13.36
CA SER A 301 -5.54 -8.71 -14.77
C SER A 301 -4.25 -7.89 -14.96
N ILE A 302 -3.95 -6.94 -14.06
CA ILE A 302 -2.69 -6.19 -14.06
C ILE A 302 -1.51 -7.15 -13.84
N GLN A 303 -1.62 -8.07 -12.89
CA GLN A 303 -0.60 -9.10 -12.64
C GLN A 303 -0.34 -9.94 -13.89
N GLN A 304 -1.38 -10.36 -14.61
CA GLN A 304 -1.24 -11.08 -15.87
C GLN A 304 -0.51 -10.23 -16.94
N LEU A 305 -0.88 -8.96 -17.09
CA LEU A 305 -0.19 -8.04 -18.01
C LEU A 305 1.29 -7.90 -17.68
N CYS A 306 1.65 -7.91 -16.39
CA CYS A 306 3.03 -7.88 -15.92
C CYS A 306 3.79 -9.15 -16.33
N ALA A 307 3.18 -10.33 -16.11
CA ALA A 307 3.77 -11.61 -16.48
C ALA A 307 4.04 -11.70 -17.99
N GLU A 308 3.09 -11.26 -18.82
CA GLU A 308 3.22 -11.25 -20.29
C GLU A 308 4.34 -10.32 -20.78
N ARG A 309 4.68 -9.28 -20.02
CA ARG A 309 5.63 -8.22 -20.39
C ARG A 309 6.95 -8.26 -19.61
N GLY A 310 7.17 -9.30 -18.79
CA GLY A 310 8.35 -9.41 -17.94
C GLY A 310 8.50 -8.23 -16.98
N CYS A 311 7.40 -7.75 -16.40
CA CYS A 311 7.40 -6.78 -15.31
C CYS A 311 7.27 -7.53 -13.98
N TYR A 312 7.86 -6.99 -12.91
CA TYR A 312 7.57 -7.47 -11.56
C TYR A 312 6.21 -6.94 -11.10
N PHE A 313 5.39 -7.79 -10.52
CA PHE A 313 4.14 -7.39 -9.88
C PHE A 313 4.29 -7.40 -8.36
N LEU A 314 3.86 -6.33 -7.71
CA LEU A 314 3.90 -6.10 -6.27
C LEU A 314 2.46 -6.05 -5.77
N ASP A 315 2.04 -7.02 -4.96
CA ASP A 315 0.68 -7.06 -4.41
C ASP A 315 0.54 -6.16 -3.17
N LEU A 316 0.71 -4.85 -3.37
CA LEU A 316 0.63 -3.85 -2.34
C LEU A 316 -0.75 -3.82 -1.64
N ASN A 317 -1.85 -3.99 -2.39
CA ASN A 317 -3.20 -3.96 -1.86
C ASN A 317 -3.42 -4.97 -0.71
N ALA A 318 -2.81 -6.15 -0.78
CA ALA A 318 -2.90 -7.16 0.28
C ALA A 318 -2.39 -6.64 1.64
N GLU A 319 -1.37 -5.76 1.64
CA GLU A 319 -0.81 -5.19 2.87
C GLU A 319 -1.67 -4.11 3.52
N PHE A 320 -2.52 -3.48 2.72
CA PHE A 320 -3.36 -2.36 3.13
C PHE A 320 -4.81 -2.77 3.35
N SER A 321 -5.16 -4.02 3.05
CA SER A 321 -6.51 -4.55 3.16
C SER A 321 -6.81 -5.09 4.57
N ASP A 322 -8.02 -4.83 5.04
CA ASP A 322 -8.61 -5.54 6.17
C ASP A 322 -9.08 -6.95 5.76
N GLU A 323 -9.67 -7.70 6.70
CA GLU A 323 -10.19 -9.06 6.44
C GLU A 323 -11.27 -9.12 5.36
N SER A 324 -11.94 -7.99 5.07
CA SER A 324 -12.97 -7.86 4.04
C SER A 324 -12.42 -7.28 2.73
N GLY A 325 -11.11 -7.01 2.66
CA GLY A 325 -10.44 -6.47 1.47
C GLY A 325 -10.48 -4.94 1.33
N TYR A 326 -11.06 -4.22 2.29
CA TYR A 326 -11.13 -2.74 2.24
C TYR A 326 -9.87 -2.13 2.84
N LEU A 327 -9.56 -0.89 2.45
CA LEU A 327 -8.43 -0.16 3.02
C LEU A 327 -8.56 -0.01 4.54
N LEU A 328 -7.52 -0.40 5.27
CA LEU A 328 -7.40 -0.22 6.71
C LEU A 328 -7.52 1.26 7.09
N ALA A 329 -8.48 1.56 7.96
CA ALA A 329 -8.76 2.93 8.39
C ALA A 329 -7.55 3.64 9.04
N ASP A 330 -6.68 2.89 9.73
CA ASP A 330 -5.47 3.43 10.38
C ASP A 330 -4.43 3.96 9.36
N TYR A 331 -4.49 3.48 8.12
CA TYR A 331 -3.65 3.93 7.03
C TYR A 331 -4.34 4.91 6.08
N ALA A 332 -5.65 5.14 6.26
CA ALA A 332 -6.44 6.00 5.38
C ALA A 332 -6.60 7.41 5.94
N GLN A 333 -6.47 8.41 5.07
CA GLN A 333 -6.93 9.75 5.32
C GLN A 333 -8.47 9.80 5.41
N PRO A 334 -9.07 10.89 5.92
CA PRO A 334 -10.53 11.01 6.04
C PRO A 334 -11.34 10.93 4.73
N ASP A 335 -10.68 10.95 3.57
CA ASP A 335 -11.33 10.68 2.28
C ASP A 335 -11.43 9.19 1.92
N GLY A 336 -10.76 8.33 2.70
CA GLY A 336 -10.76 6.88 2.54
C GLY A 336 -10.04 6.37 1.30
N VAL A 337 -9.22 7.22 0.66
CA VAL A 337 -8.42 6.86 -0.52
C VAL A 337 -6.94 7.17 -0.29
N HIS A 338 -6.61 8.38 0.16
CA HIS A 338 -5.21 8.77 0.36
C HIS A 338 -4.64 8.17 1.63
N LEU A 339 -3.33 7.97 1.65
CA LEU A 339 -2.66 7.36 2.80
C LEU A 339 -2.23 8.38 3.84
N THR A 340 -2.19 7.94 5.09
CA THR A 340 -1.51 8.64 6.19
C THR A 340 -0.01 8.46 6.09
N VAL A 341 0.77 9.24 6.84
CA VAL A 341 2.23 9.07 6.93
C VAL A 341 2.60 7.66 7.42
N SER A 342 1.82 7.08 8.35
CA SER A 342 2.01 5.68 8.76
C SER A 342 1.75 4.71 7.60
N GLY A 343 0.74 4.99 6.76
CA GLY A 343 0.49 4.25 5.52
C GLY A 343 1.67 4.31 4.56
N TYR A 344 2.22 5.49 4.29
CA TYR A 344 3.42 5.63 3.45
C TYR A 344 4.65 4.93 4.01
N ASN A 345 4.89 4.99 5.33
CA ASN A 345 5.98 4.25 5.95
C ASN A 345 5.81 2.73 5.80
N LYS A 346 4.59 2.22 5.91
CA LYS A 346 4.29 0.80 5.64
C LYS A 346 4.55 0.47 4.16
N TRP A 347 4.16 1.34 3.24
CA TRP A 347 4.40 1.19 1.81
C TRP A 347 5.90 1.09 1.51
N VAL A 348 6.70 2.04 1.98
CA VAL A 348 8.16 2.01 1.77
C VAL A 348 8.78 0.74 2.40
N SER A 349 8.34 0.36 3.60
CA SER A 349 8.81 -0.86 4.26
C SER A 349 8.53 -2.12 3.44
N TYR A 350 7.34 -2.21 2.82
CA TYR A 350 6.98 -3.30 1.92
C TYR A 350 7.90 -3.34 0.69
N LEU A 351 8.14 -2.19 0.05
CA LEU A 351 9.04 -2.13 -1.11
C LEU A 351 10.47 -2.54 -0.77
N CYS A 352 10.95 -2.19 0.42
CA CYS A 352 12.27 -2.59 0.91
C CYS A 352 12.42 -4.10 1.13
N THR A 353 11.33 -4.87 1.20
CA THR A 353 11.40 -6.33 1.35
C THR A 353 10.97 -7.09 0.12
N HIS A 354 10.36 -6.43 -0.86
CA HIS A 354 9.88 -7.04 -2.10
C HIS A 354 10.80 -6.66 -3.25
N VAL A 355 12.02 -7.19 -3.20
CA VAL A 355 13.06 -7.00 -4.24
C VAL A 355 13.41 -8.34 -4.89
N PRO A 356 13.68 -8.38 -6.21
CA PRO A 356 14.09 -9.62 -6.87
C PRO A 356 15.41 -10.10 -6.29
N TYR A 357 15.53 -11.40 -6.05
CA TYR A 357 16.76 -11.96 -5.54
C TYR A 357 17.93 -11.64 -6.48
N ASN A 358 18.95 -11.00 -5.92
CA ASN A 358 20.28 -10.95 -6.48
C ASN A 358 21.27 -11.13 -5.33
N LYS A 359 22.32 -11.95 -5.54
CA LYS A 359 23.38 -12.16 -4.55
C LYS A 359 24.13 -10.87 -4.18
N ASN A 360 24.09 -9.87 -5.07
CA ASN A 360 24.76 -8.59 -4.92
C ASN A 360 23.83 -7.47 -4.42
N ASN A 361 22.57 -7.77 -4.08
CA ASN A 361 21.71 -6.75 -3.50
C ASN A 361 22.27 -6.29 -2.14
N PRO A 362 22.10 -5.00 -1.76
CA PRO A 362 22.56 -4.45 -0.51
C PRO A 362 21.62 -4.85 0.64
N TYR A 363 21.53 -6.15 0.94
CA TYR A 363 20.69 -6.61 2.04
C TYR A 363 21.21 -6.05 3.37
N GLN A 364 20.29 -5.67 4.25
CA GLN A 364 20.61 -5.17 5.58
C GLN A 364 21.09 -6.30 6.49
N ALA A 365 21.99 -5.99 7.41
CA ALA A 365 22.44 -6.91 8.45
C ALA A 365 21.23 -7.48 9.23
N GLY A 366 21.22 -8.79 9.43
CA GLY A 366 20.10 -9.52 10.05
C GLY A 366 19.00 -9.95 9.08
N SER A 367 19.09 -9.57 7.80
CA SER A 367 18.24 -10.13 6.75
C SER A 367 18.62 -11.59 6.45
N THR A 368 17.63 -12.41 6.06
CA THR A 368 17.82 -13.83 5.71
C THR A 368 18.93 -14.07 4.67
N TYR A 369 19.14 -13.11 3.77
CA TYR A 369 20.10 -13.20 2.67
C TYR A 369 21.28 -12.24 2.81
N TYR A 370 21.47 -11.68 4.01
CA TYR A 370 22.64 -10.88 4.31
C TYR A 370 23.92 -11.72 4.25
N LEU A 371 24.89 -11.24 3.48
CA LEU A 371 26.25 -11.76 3.48
C LEU A 371 27.15 -10.66 4.03
N SER A 372 27.95 -10.96 5.05
CA SER A 372 28.99 -10.03 5.52
C SER A 372 30.01 -9.77 4.41
N ASP A 373 30.68 -8.62 4.45
CA ASP A 373 31.70 -8.26 3.46
C ASP A 373 32.76 -9.36 3.28
N GLU A 374 33.17 -10.00 4.38
CA GLU A 374 34.09 -11.14 4.38
C GLU A 374 33.54 -12.36 3.62
N LEU A 375 32.25 -12.69 3.81
CA LEU A 375 31.59 -13.78 3.08
C LEU A 375 31.35 -13.42 1.61
N GLN A 376 31.00 -12.17 1.30
CA GLN A 376 30.87 -11.71 -0.09
C GLN A 376 32.19 -11.83 -0.83
N GLN A 377 33.31 -11.46 -0.18
CA GLN A 377 34.65 -11.55 -0.75
C GLN A 377 35.08 -13.01 -0.97
N LEU A 378 34.70 -13.93 -0.06
CA LEU A 378 34.94 -15.36 -0.20
C LEU A 378 34.11 -16.01 -1.33
N LEU A 379 32.90 -15.47 -1.59
CA LEU A 379 31.97 -15.97 -2.60
C LEU A 379 32.13 -15.30 -3.97
N ALA A 380 32.93 -14.24 -4.07
CA ALA A 380 33.11 -13.45 -5.29
C ALA A 380 33.71 -14.27 -6.45
N ASP A 381 34.54 -15.28 -6.13
CA ASP A 381 35.21 -16.14 -7.11
C ASP A 381 34.39 -17.38 -7.49
N ILE A 382 33.21 -17.57 -6.88
CA ILE A 382 32.31 -18.69 -7.22
C ILE A 382 31.38 -18.23 -8.36
N PRO A 383 31.42 -18.92 -9.53
CA PRO A 383 30.68 -18.53 -10.73
C PRO A 383 29.17 -18.41 -10.51
#